data_AF-A0A174QS48-F1
#
_entry.id   AF-A0A174QS48-F1
#
_cell.length_a   1.000
_cell.length_b   1.000
_cell.length_c   1.000
_cell.angle_alpha   90.00
_cell.angle_beta   90.00
_cell.angle_gamma   90.00
#
_symmetry.space_group_name_H-M   'P 1'
#
loop_
_entity.id
_entity.type
_entity.pdbx_description
1 polymer ?
#
loop_
_entity_poly.entity_id
_entity_poly.type
_entity_poly.pdbx_seq_one_letter_code
_entity_poly.pdbx_strand_id
1 'polypeptide(L)'
;MEDLIGVYGILDRDHWPEAPFQLLDGGVEIRWKEPYAFHNAERGTYSGWLMQYTLSGTGWFEKNGKTYEMSPGKVFRHHMGISPSSYRKERQNGAV
;
A
#
# COMPACT_ATOMS: atom_id res chain seq x y z
N MET A 1 -12.39 -20.77 -11.15
CA MET A 1 -11.26 -20.16 -11.87
C MET A 1 -10.24 -19.86 -10.79
N GLU A 2 -9.12 -20.56 -10.77
CA GLU A 2 -8.04 -20.23 -9.84
C GLU A 2 -7.41 -18.94 -10.35
N ASP A 3 -7.48 -17.87 -9.56
CA ASP A 3 -6.79 -16.63 -9.88
C ASP A 3 -5.29 -16.96 -9.95
N LEU A 4 -4.68 -16.75 -11.12
CA LEU A 4 -3.26 -16.98 -11.31
C LEU A 4 -2.50 -15.91 -10.52
N ILE A 5 -2.12 -16.24 -9.27
CA ILE A 5 -1.33 -15.35 -8.42
C ILE A 5 0.07 -15.26 -9.04
N GLY A 6 0.41 -14.08 -9.55
CA GLY A 6 1.70 -13.81 -10.19
C GLY A 6 2.20 -12.40 -9.89
N VAL A 7 3.51 -12.23 -9.89
CA VAL A 7 4.15 -10.90 -9.84
C VAL A 7 4.26 -10.40 -11.28
N TYR A 8 3.52 -9.35 -11.61
CA TYR A 8 3.53 -8.72 -12.92
C TYR A 8 4.20 -7.36 -12.80
N GLY A 9 5.37 -7.19 -13.43
CA GLY A 9 6.03 -5.89 -13.54
C GLY A 9 5.30 -4.99 -14.54
N ILE A 10 5.35 -3.68 -14.30
CA ILE A 10 4.91 -2.68 -15.28
C ILE A 10 6.07 -2.40 -16.23
N LEU A 11 5.84 -2.59 -17.53
CA LEU A 11 6.82 -2.31 -18.57
C LEU A 11 6.68 -0.85 -19.02
N ASP A 12 7.66 0.00 -18.72
CA ASP A 12 7.74 1.39 -19.18
C ASP A 12 8.35 1.45 -20.60
N ARG A 13 7.51 1.24 -21.63
CA ARG A 13 7.97 1.23 -23.04
C ARG A 13 8.27 2.62 -23.60
N ASP A 14 7.59 3.63 -23.09
CA ASP A 14 7.64 5.01 -23.59
C ASP A 14 8.44 5.88 -22.62
N HIS A 15 9.52 5.32 -22.07
CA HIS A 15 10.32 5.95 -21.04
C HIS A 15 10.74 7.37 -21.44
N TRP A 16 10.29 8.34 -20.65
CA TRP A 16 10.64 9.75 -20.81
C TRP A 16 11.54 10.18 -19.64
N PRO A 17 12.86 10.38 -19.87
CA PRO A 17 13.81 10.72 -18.82
C PRO A 17 13.50 12.01 -18.03
N GLU A 18 12.76 12.94 -18.64
CA GLU A 18 12.42 14.25 -18.04
C GLU A 18 10.97 14.31 -17.57
N ALA A 19 10.31 13.14 -17.41
CA ALA A 19 8.95 13.10 -16.92
C ALA A 19 8.85 13.81 -15.55
N PRO A 20 7.84 14.67 -15.33
CA PRO A 20 7.66 15.37 -14.06
C PRO A 20 7.34 14.41 -12.90
N PHE A 21 6.88 13.20 -13.22
CA PHE A 21 6.65 12.12 -12.27
C PHE A 21 7.12 10.80 -12.85
N GLN A 22 7.76 9.98 -12.01
CA GLN A 22 8.16 8.62 -12.35
C GLN A 22 7.30 7.62 -11.58
N LEU A 23 6.78 6.63 -12.28
CA LEU A 23 6.18 5.45 -11.64
C LEU A 23 7.30 4.50 -11.23
N LEU A 24 7.50 4.34 -9.92
CA LEU A 24 8.57 3.48 -9.39
C LEU A 24 8.19 2.01 -9.34
N ASP A 25 6.93 1.74 -8.96
CA ASP A 25 6.37 0.41 -8.81
C ASP A 25 4.84 0.50 -8.84
N GLY A 26 4.18 -0.61 -9.16
CA GLY A 26 2.75 -0.73 -9.16
C GLY A 26 2.29 -2.18 -9.27
N GLY A 27 1.12 -2.48 -8.72
CA GLY A 27 0.59 -3.83 -8.76
C GLY A 27 -0.76 -3.93 -8.07
N VAL A 28 -1.36 -5.12 -8.20
CA VAL A 28 -2.55 -5.52 -7.45
C VAL A 28 -2.13 -6.55 -6.43
N GLU A 29 -2.53 -6.33 -5.18
CA GLU A 29 -2.21 -7.21 -4.08
C GLU A 29 -3.49 -7.84 -3.54
N ILE A 30 -3.55 -9.17 -3.54
CA ILE A 30 -4.58 -9.94 -2.83
C ILE A 30 -3.90 -10.62 -1.66
N ARG A 31 -4.40 -10.39 -0.44
CA ARG A 31 -3.91 -11.06 0.76
C ARG A 31 -4.95 -12.06 1.24
N TRP A 32 -4.61 -13.34 1.13
CA TRP A 32 -5.45 -14.45 1.54
C TRP A 32 -4.73 -15.30 2.57
N LYS A 33 -5.38 -15.52 3.74
CA LYS A 33 -4.90 -16.38 4.84
C LYS A 33 -3.53 -16.05 5.49
N GLU A 34 -2.88 -14.96 5.12
CA GLU A 34 -1.66 -14.47 5.80
C GLU A 34 -1.96 -13.26 6.70
N PRO A 35 -1.31 -13.14 7.88
CA PRO A 35 -1.34 -11.91 8.65
C PRO A 35 -0.59 -10.82 7.87
N TYR A 36 -1.30 -9.76 7.49
CA TYR A 36 -0.69 -8.58 6.87
C TYR A 36 -0.71 -7.43 7.87
N ALA A 37 0.48 -7.06 8.32
CA ALA A 37 0.75 -5.87 9.12
C ALA A 37 2.05 -5.28 8.61
N PHE A 38 1.99 -4.05 8.13
CA PHE A 38 3.14 -3.38 7.54
C PHE A 38 3.30 -1.99 8.15
N HIS A 39 4.51 -1.69 8.61
CA HIS A 39 4.88 -0.39 9.17
C HIS A 39 5.71 0.40 8.16
N ASN A 40 5.27 1.59 7.77
CA ASN A 40 5.89 2.33 6.66
C ASN A 40 7.31 2.84 6.92
N ALA A 41 7.74 2.96 8.18
CA ALA A 41 9.14 3.21 8.51
C ALA A 41 10.08 2.04 8.12
N GLU A 42 9.53 0.85 7.86
CA GLU A 42 10.29 -0.32 7.41
C GLU A 42 10.43 -0.37 5.88
N ARG A 43 9.77 0.53 5.13
CA ARG A 43 10.08 0.71 3.70
C ARG A 43 11.46 1.33 3.60
N GLY A 44 12.41 0.54 3.10
CA GLY A 44 13.80 0.95 2.82
C GLY A 44 13.92 1.97 1.68
N THR A 45 14.84 1.73 0.74
CA THR A 45 15.38 2.65 -0.29
C THR A 45 14.38 3.34 -1.24
N TYR A 46 13.08 3.09 -1.11
CA TYR A 46 12.06 3.75 -1.91
C TYR A 46 11.75 5.15 -1.37
N SER A 47 12.16 6.18 -2.11
CA SER A 47 11.72 7.56 -1.89
C SER A 47 10.55 7.90 -2.80
N GLY A 48 9.55 8.62 -2.30
CA GLY A 48 8.37 9.03 -3.07
C GLY A 48 7.05 8.77 -2.36
N TRP A 49 5.96 8.76 -3.13
CA TRP A 49 4.60 8.61 -2.64
C TRP A 49 4.04 7.23 -3.00
N LEU A 50 3.45 6.55 -2.01
CA LEU A 50 2.59 5.39 -2.25
C LEU A 50 1.13 5.84 -2.24
N MET A 51 0.37 5.41 -3.24
CA MET A 51 -1.09 5.47 -3.26
C MET A 51 -1.63 4.05 -3.32
N GLN A 52 -2.62 3.75 -2.49
CA GLN A 52 -3.27 2.44 -2.49
C GLN A 52 -4.79 2.62 -2.44
N TYR A 53 -5.47 1.88 -3.31
CA TYR A 53 -6.92 1.87 -3.46
C TYR A 53 -7.47 0.50 -3.09
N THR A 54 -8.48 0.47 -2.22
CA THR A 54 -9.10 -0.78 -1.79
C THR A 54 -10.13 -1.23 -2.82
N LEU A 55 -9.85 -2.34 -3.52
CA LEU A 55 -10.77 -2.96 -4.48
C LEU A 55 -11.84 -3.81 -3.78
N SER A 56 -11.46 -4.56 -2.75
CA SER A 56 -12.34 -5.47 -2.00
C SER A 56 -11.82 -5.70 -0.57
N GLY A 57 -12.62 -6.33 0.28
CA GLY A 57 -12.24 -6.68 1.66
C GLY A 57 -12.18 -5.49 2.62
N THR A 58 -11.55 -5.70 3.78
CA THR A 58 -11.39 -4.70 4.83
C THR A 58 -9.98 -4.74 5.39
N GLY A 59 -9.40 -3.55 5.62
CA GLY A 59 -8.18 -3.35 6.38
C GLY A 59 -8.26 -2.10 7.26
N TRP A 60 -7.17 -1.80 7.94
CA TRP A 60 -7.05 -0.65 8.84
C TRP A 60 -5.75 0.07 8.55
N PHE A 61 -5.87 1.35 8.20
CA PHE A 61 -4.75 2.26 8.05
C PHE A 61 -4.64 3.15 9.28
N GLU A 62 -3.45 3.31 9.83
CA GLU A 62 -3.20 4.12 11.01
C GLU A 62 -2.17 5.19 10.70
N LYS A 63 -2.50 6.44 11.03
CA LYS A 63 -1.62 7.59 10.85
C LYS A 63 -1.93 8.66 11.89
N ASN A 64 -0.88 9.20 12.51
CA ASN A 64 -0.97 10.27 13.52
C ASN A 64 -1.94 9.90 14.67
N GLY A 65 -1.87 8.67 15.18
CA GLY A 65 -2.73 8.18 16.26
C GLY A 65 -4.21 7.99 15.87
N LYS A 66 -4.58 8.18 14.60
CA LYS A 66 -5.92 7.92 14.09
C LYS A 66 -5.93 6.65 13.26
N THR A 67 -6.94 5.81 13.49
CA THR A 67 -7.18 4.61 12.70
C THR A 67 -8.35 4.83 11.76
N TYR A 68 -8.18 4.40 10.50
CA TYR A 68 -9.15 4.50 9.43
C TYR A 68 -9.44 3.10 8.92
N GLU A 69 -10.70 2.70 8.93
CA GLU A 69 -11.13 1.49 8.24
C GLU A 69 -11.02 1.70 6.72
N MET A 70 -10.39 0.76 6.03
CA MET A 70 -10.16 0.75 4.60
C MET A 70 -11.07 -0.31 3.95
N SER A 71 -12.25 0.14 3.54
CA SER A 71 -13.28 -0.61 2.81
C SER A 71 -13.16 -0.32 1.31
N PRO A 72 -13.87 -1.07 0.44
CA PRO A 72 -13.84 -0.83 -1.00
C PRO A 72 -14.17 0.62 -1.34
N GLY A 73 -13.44 1.20 -2.31
CA GLY A 73 -13.61 2.60 -2.71
C GLY A 73 -12.76 3.61 -1.93
N LYS A 74 -12.11 3.21 -0.83
CA LYS A 74 -11.23 4.11 -0.07
C LYS A 74 -9.82 4.12 -0.63
N VAL A 75 -9.18 5.28 -0.56
CA VAL A 75 -7.79 5.53 -0.95
C VAL A 75 -7.02 6.01 0.26
N PHE A 76 -5.77 5.59 0.40
CA PHE A 76 -4.80 6.31 1.21
C PHE A 76 -3.55 6.65 0.40
N ARG A 77 -2.88 7.72 0.83
CA ARG A 77 -1.60 8.16 0.28
C ARG A 77 -0.65 8.54 1.41
N HIS A 78 0.60 8.11 1.31
CA HIS A 78 1.64 8.54 2.24
C HIS A 78 3.01 8.65 1.56
N HIS A 79 3.88 9.45 2.14
CA HIS A 79 5.28 9.48 1.75
C HIS A 79 5.98 8.25 2.33
N MET A 80 6.69 7.50 1.49
CA MET A 80 7.45 6.32 1.93
C MET A 80 8.69 6.77 2.74
N GLY A 81 9.08 5.99 3.76
CA GLY A 81 10.27 6.22 4.58
C GLY A 81 10.24 7.44 5.52
N ILE A 82 9.29 8.37 5.36
CA ILE A 82 9.22 9.63 6.15
C ILE A 82 7.96 9.69 7.03
N SER A 83 6.82 9.23 6.52
CA SER A 83 5.55 9.31 7.26
C SER A 83 5.36 8.02 8.07
N PRO A 84 5.46 8.04 9.41
CA PRO A 84 5.10 6.89 10.22
C PRO A 84 3.61 6.62 10.05
N SER A 85 3.29 5.45 9.52
CA SER A 85 1.93 4.95 9.40
C SER A 85 1.98 3.43 9.22
N SER A 86 0.90 2.76 9.59
CA SER A 86 0.80 1.32 9.52
C SER A 86 -0.45 0.91 8.78
N TYR A 87 -0.37 -0.16 7.99
CA TYR A 87 -1.53 -0.80 7.41
C TYR A 87 -1.62 -2.24 7.90
N ARG A 88 -2.80 -2.68 8.28
CA ARG A 88 -3.03 -4.04 8.80
C ARG A 88 -4.38 -4.57 8.36
N LYS A 89 -4.51 -5.89 8.24
CA LYS A 89 -5.79 -6.54 7.96
C LYS A 89 -6.74 -6.47 9.15
N GLU A 90 -6.22 -6.70 10.35
CA GLU A 90 -7.02 -6.78 11.57
C GLU A 90 -7.01 -5.46 12.36
N ARG A 91 -8.11 -5.15 13.05
CA ARG A 91 -8.15 -4.00 13.95
C ARG A 91 -7.39 -4.35 15.23
N GLN A 92 -6.33 -3.62 15.54
CA GLN A 92 -5.86 -3.57 16.93
C GLN A 92 -6.86 -2.74 17.74
N ASN A 93 -7.51 -3.39 18.71
CA ASN A 93 -8.20 -2.70 19.79
C ASN A 93 -7.12 -2.29 20.79
N GLY A 94 -6.80 -0.99 20.81
CA GLY A 94 -5.97 -0.29 21.81
C GLY A 94 -4.83 -1.10 22.45
N ALA A 95 -3.60 -0.91 21.96
CA ALA A 95 -2.47 -0.95 22.89
C ALA A 95 -2.37 0.43 23.56
N VAL A 96 -2.24 0.40 24.88
CA VAL A 96 -2.23 1.52 25.86
C VAL A 96 -1.43 2.73 25.40
#